data_AF-A0AAN6ULI5-F1
#
_entry.id   AF-A0AAN6ULI5-F1
#
_cell.length_a   1.000
_cell.length_b   1.000
_cell.length_c   1.000
_cell.angle_alpha   90.00
_cell.angle_beta   90.00
_cell.angle_gamma   90.00
#
_symmetry.space_group_name_H-M   'P 1'
#
loop_
_entity.id
_entity.type
_entity.pdbx_description
1 polymer ?
#
loop_
_entity_poly.entity_id
_entity_poly.type
_entity_poly.pdbx_seq_one_letter_code
_entity_poly.pdbx_strand_id
1 'polypeptide(L)'
;MQYLIITPSSFYSLSLSTSSTTSGITYSDALMRRPALLTLVASGLQAALASPHVRRGSALDKPAVYPPFPEALQNRDLPADLPRVAWKREPWEPNWLPQNCVFEAAETGFRPADFEATETVCRHKLARPSFAELLDTLSRIPVGMRQYIDNLILLPPVSNTTTAEPPPEPLPAAYTRTATIVVAHPHLNLGILLHEAAHILDTLSPALQQLQDVGPDADTNSKTNNNNNNNNNTPFSDSPLWQAVVAGDAALPTAYARTSWQEDFADAVRWAVSYMVHDGGLRGYSAGWAGCRGQVPLRMLAAGKTAPSNFPPSSDIHRNMSVTLLLQPLHRFRRPLVPVSGVYFVGEDRHETVDGGMQRFQKRGVILAQTG
;
A
#
# COMPACT_ATOMS: atom_id res chain seq x y z
N MET A 1 30.35 -13.36 -11.60
CA MET A 1 29.26 -13.69 -10.66
C MET A 1 28.33 -14.67 -11.36
N GLN A 2 27.91 -15.74 -10.68
CA GLN A 2 26.66 -16.42 -11.04
C GLN A 2 25.53 -15.46 -10.69
N TYR A 3 24.65 -15.19 -11.64
CA TYR A 3 23.46 -14.38 -11.43
C TYR A 3 22.25 -15.31 -11.39
N LEU A 4 21.46 -15.20 -10.32
CA LEU A 4 20.11 -15.73 -10.31
C LEU A 4 19.22 -14.71 -11.01
N ILE A 5 18.96 -14.95 -12.28
CA ILE A 5 17.97 -14.22 -13.07
C ILE A 5 16.64 -14.96 -12.86
N ILE A 6 15.66 -14.31 -12.24
CA ILE A 6 14.28 -14.79 -12.23
C ILE A 6 13.55 -14.04 -13.34
N THR A 7 13.42 -14.68 -14.50
CA THR A 7 12.55 -14.24 -15.60
C THR A 7 11.17 -14.90 -15.46
N PRO A 8 10.10 -14.26 -15.93
CA PRO A 8 8.83 -14.95 -16.13
C PRO A 8 9.00 -16.00 -17.25
N SER A 9 8.45 -17.17 -16.98
CA SER A 9 8.59 -18.43 -17.72
C SER A 9 8.34 -18.29 -19.22
N SER A 10 9.37 -18.60 -20.03
CA SER A 10 9.20 -19.01 -21.42
C SER A 10 9.13 -20.54 -21.48
N PHE A 11 8.12 -21.05 -22.18
CA PHE A 11 7.89 -22.48 -22.41
C PHE A 11 9.09 -23.13 -23.11
N TYR A 12 9.70 -24.14 -22.47
CA TYR A 12 10.42 -25.21 -23.15
C TYR A 12 10.07 -26.54 -22.49
N SER A 13 9.49 -27.45 -23.28
CA SER A 13 9.34 -28.85 -22.90
C SER A 13 10.73 -29.50 -22.98
N LEU A 14 11.16 -30.17 -21.91
CA LEU A 14 12.33 -31.05 -21.95
C LEU A 14 11.98 -32.34 -21.21
N SER A 15 11.98 -33.41 -22.00
CA SER A 15 11.78 -34.81 -21.64
C SER A 15 12.84 -35.31 -20.65
N LEU A 16 12.40 -35.97 -19.57
CA LEU A 16 13.29 -36.71 -18.68
C LEU A 16 13.74 -38.03 -19.32
N SER A 17 15.05 -38.18 -19.48
CA SER A 17 15.74 -39.46 -19.62
C SER A 17 16.19 -39.90 -18.22
N THR A 18 15.72 -41.07 -17.77
CA THR A 18 16.11 -41.68 -16.50
C THR A 18 17.48 -42.34 -16.60
N SER A 19 18.38 -42.03 -15.67
CA SER A 19 19.46 -42.94 -15.30
C SER A 19 19.65 -42.94 -13.79
N SER A 20 19.58 -44.15 -13.24
CA SER A 20 19.75 -44.50 -11.85
C SER A 20 21.23 -44.63 -11.51
N THR A 21 21.66 -44.05 -10.39
CA THR A 21 22.79 -44.62 -9.64
C THR A 21 22.64 -44.33 -8.15
N THR A 22 22.58 -45.45 -7.42
CA THR A 22 22.47 -45.62 -5.97
C THR A 22 23.85 -45.48 -5.33
N SER A 23 23.96 -44.75 -4.22
CA SER A 23 24.93 -44.88 -3.10
C SER A 23 24.68 -43.68 -2.17
N GLY A 24 24.32 -43.78 -0.88
CA GLY A 24 24.63 -44.80 0.11
C GLY A 24 25.61 -44.23 1.14
N ILE A 25 25.18 -43.26 1.98
CA ILE A 25 25.90 -42.88 3.21
C ILE A 25 24.86 -42.62 4.32
N THR A 26 24.93 -43.47 5.32
CA THR A 26 24.21 -43.42 6.61
C THR A 26 24.87 -42.44 7.57
N TYR A 27 24.06 -41.61 8.23
CA TYR A 27 24.38 -41.05 9.55
C TYR A 27 23.16 -41.16 10.47
N SER A 28 23.44 -41.63 11.68
CA SER A 28 22.52 -42.10 12.70
C SER A 28 21.88 -40.98 13.52
N ASP A 29 20.63 -41.19 13.89
CA ASP A 29 19.90 -40.79 15.11
C ASP A 29 20.26 -39.47 15.83
N ALA A 30 19.33 -38.51 15.73
CA ALA A 30 18.96 -37.65 16.86
C ALA A 30 17.53 -37.09 16.71
N LEU A 31 16.65 -37.51 17.63
CA LEU A 31 15.39 -36.89 18.05
C LEU A 31 14.21 -36.79 17.07
N MET A 32 13.38 -37.83 17.09
CA MET A 32 11.92 -37.68 17.10
C MET A 32 11.46 -36.90 18.35
N ARG A 33 10.66 -35.84 18.14
CA ARG A 33 9.40 -35.48 18.84
C ARG A 33 9.16 -33.97 18.78
N ARG A 34 8.12 -33.55 18.04
CA ARG A 34 7.13 -32.51 18.42
C ARG A 34 6.13 -32.26 17.26
N PRO A 35 4.92 -32.83 17.30
CA PRO A 35 3.76 -32.26 16.64
C PRO A 35 3.05 -31.36 17.66
N ALA A 36 3.36 -30.08 17.68
CA ALA A 36 2.70 -29.11 18.58
C ALA A 36 2.85 -27.67 18.06
N LEU A 37 2.50 -27.43 16.79
CA LEU A 37 2.45 -26.07 16.25
C LEU A 37 1.15 -25.74 15.48
N LEU A 38 0.17 -26.64 15.45
CA LEU A 38 -1.08 -26.44 14.72
C LEU A 38 -2.31 -26.13 15.59
N THR A 39 -2.19 -26.12 16.93
CA THR A 39 -3.34 -26.04 17.84
C THR A 39 -3.47 -24.71 18.60
N LEU A 40 -2.75 -23.65 18.21
CA LEU A 40 -2.72 -22.39 19.00
C LEU A 40 -3.11 -21.12 18.24
N VAL A 41 -3.90 -21.26 17.16
CA VAL A 41 -4.52 -20.11 16.45
C VAL A 41 -6.03 -20.01 16.74
N ALA A 42 -6.64 -21.03 17.37
CA ALA A 42 -8.09 -21.13 17.49
C ALA A 42 -8.72 -20.29 18.64
N SER A 43 -7.99 -19.97 19.71
CA SER A 43 -8.63 -19.54 20.97
C SER A 43 -8.97 -18.05 21.08
N GLY A 44 -8.47 -17.18 20.19
CA GLY A 44 -8.84 -15.75 20.15
C GLY A 44 -9.88 -15.40 19.08
N LEU A 45 -10.03 -16.27 18.07
CA LEU A 45 -10.91 -16.02 16.93
C LEU A 45 -12.35 -16.50 17.21
N GLN A 46 -12.53 -17.51 18.07
CA GLN A 46 -13.81 -18.18 18.26
C GLN A 46 -14.91 -17.35 18.95
N ALA A 47 -14.57 -16.27 19.65
CA ALA A 47 -15.57 -15.38 20.27
C ALA A 47 -16.17 -14.34 19.30
N ALA A 48 -15.55 -14.12 18.13
CA ALA A 48 -16.00 -13.12 17.15
C ALA A 48 -16.85 -13.69 16.00
N LEU A 49 -17.00 -15.02 15.93
CA LEU A 49 -17.53 -15.73 14.74
C LEU A 49 -19.03 -16.02 14.78
N ALA A 50 -19.77 -15.49 15.75
CA ALA A 50 -21.23 -15.59 15.81
C ALA A 50 -21.94 -14.35 15.22
N SER A 51 -21.22 -13.48 14.50
CA SER A 51 -21.83 -12.30 13.86
C SER A 51 -22.44 -12.68 12.51
N PRO A 52 -23.72 -12.34 12.26
CA PRO A 52 -24.35 -12.57 10.96
C PRO A 52 -23.59 -11.82 9.87
N HIS A 53 -23.40 -12.46 8.71
CA HIS A 53 -22.75 -11.91 7.52
C HIS A 53 -23.16 -10.45 7.27
N VAL A 54 -22.24 -9.53 7.52
CA VAL A 54 -22.40 -8.11 7.19
C VAL A 54 -22.42 -7.99 5.67
N ARG A 55 -23.49 -7.40 5.12
CA ARG A 55 -23.62 -7.19 3.68
C ARG A 55 -22.55 -6.21 3.20
N ARG A 56 -21.96 -6.47 2.03
CA ARG A 56 -21.11 -5.50 1.32
C ARG A 56 -21.91 -4.21 1.10
N GLY A 57 -21.39 -3.07 1.57
CA GLY A 57 -21.98 -1.75 1.38
C GLY A 57 -22.84 -1.21 2.54
N SER A 58 -22.92 -1.89 3.69
CA SER A 58 -23.46 -1.25 4.89
C SER A 58 -22.38 -0.41 5.57
N ALA A 59 -22.69 0.88 5.78
CA ALA A 59 -21.89 1.77 6.60
C ALA A 59 -21.56 1.10 7.95
N LEU A 60 -20.35 1.32 8.45
CA LEU A 60 -19.91 0.75 9.72
C LEU A 60 -20.67 1.42 10.86
N ASP A 61 -21.40 0.63 11.64
CA ASP A 61 -22.19 1.10 12.78
C ASP A 61 -21.32 1.21 14.05
N LYS A 62 -20.31 2.07 13.98
CA LYS A 62 -19.44 2.41 15.11
C LYS A 62 -19.21 3.91 15.19
N PRO A 63 -19.15 4.51 16.39
CA PRO A 63 -18.82 5.92 16.52
C PRO A 63 -17.36 6.15 16.12
N ALA A 64 -17.03 7.37 15.72
CA ALA A 64 -15.64 7.80 15.63
C ALA A 64 -15.04 7.99 17.04
N VAL A 65 -13.72 7.93 17.15
CA VAL A 65 -12.99 8.26 18.38
C VAL A 65 -13.38 9.66 18.90
N TYR A 66 -13.50 9.80 20.23
CA TYR A 66 -13.78 11.07 20.90
C TYR A 66 -12.80 11.34 22.07
N PRO A 67 -12.16 12.52 22.17
CA PRO A 67 -12.14 13.62 21.20
C PRO A 67 -11.68 13.16 19.80
N PRO A 68 -12.17 13.75 18.70
CA PRO A 68 -11.79 13.29 17.36
C PRO A 68 -10.30 13.49 17.11
N PHE A 69 -9.71 12.64 16.27
CA PHE A 69 -8.36 12.90 15.80
C PHE A 69 -8.30 14.20 14.98
N PRO A 70 -7.40 15.14 15.29
CA PRO A 70 -7.29 16.39 14.55
C PRO A 70 -6.47 16.20 13.27
N GLU A 71 -7.13 15.91 12.14
CA GLU A 71 -6.46 15.71 10.84
C GLU A 71 -5.57 16.88 10.41
N ALA A 72 -5.97 18.11 10.73
CA ALA A 72 -5.16 19.30 10.47
C ALA A 72 -3.83 19.28 11.26
N LEU A 73 -3.84 18.73 12.47
CA LEU A 73 -2.63 18.55 13.29
C LEU A 73 -1.74 17.48 12.69
N GLN A 74 -2.31 16.34 12.30
CA GLN A 74 -1.58 15.26 11.65
C GLN A 74 -0.89 15.74 10.37
N ASN A 75 -1.59 16.48 9.53
CA ASN A 75 -1.05 17.03 8.29
C ASN A 75 0.07 18.04 8.52
N ARG A 76 0.06 18.75 9.64
CA ARG A 76 1.14 19.66 10.05
C ARG A 76 2.37 18.89 10.56
N ASP A 77 2.16 17.81 11.30
CA ASP A 77 3.22 17.10 12.02
C ASP A 77 3.95 16.06 11.14
N LEU A 78 3.23 15.36 10.25
CA LEU A 78 3.80 14.33 9.37
C LEU A 78 5.03 14.78 8.54
N PRO A 79 5.09 15.99 7.96
CA PRO A 79 6.30 16.44 7.26
C PRO A 79 7.54 16.56 8.15
N ALA A 80 7.38 16.78 9.46
CA ALA A 80 8.48 16.80 10.41
C ALA A 80 8.83 15.40 10.92
N ASP A 81 7.82 14.56 11.14
CA ASP A 81 7.98 13.22 11.71
C ASP A 81 8.51 12.18 10.69
N LEU A 82 8.15 12.33 9.41
CA LEU A 82 8.57 11.40 8.35
C LEU A 82 9.87 11.87 7.67
N PRO A 83 10.92 11.02 7.68
CA PRO A 83 12.17 11.37 7.02
C PRO A 83 11.97 11.45 5.51
N ARG A 84 12.59 12.45 4.90
CA ARG A 84 12.71 12.53 3.45
C ARG A 84 13.73 11.53 2.95
N VAL A 85 13.37 10.78 1.91
CA VAL A 85 14.32 9.94 1.15
C VAL A 85 14.78 10.71 -0.09
N ALA A 86 16.04 10.52 -0.49
CA ALA A 86 16.54 11.10 -1.72
C ALA A 86 15.71 10.62 -2.93
N TRP A 87 15.48 11.52 -3.88
CA TRP A 87 14.75 11.24 -5.11
C TRP A 87 15.49 11.82 -6.30
N LYS A 88 15.27 11.23 -7.47
CA LYS A 88 15.74 11.72 -8.76
C LYS A 88 14.52 12.05 -9.61
N ARG A 89 14.65 13.12 -10.40
CA ARG A 89 13.66 13.48 -11.41
C ARG A 89 14.21 13.15 -12.79
N GLU A 90 13.52 12.27 -13.49
CA GLU A 90 13.74 12.00 -14.91
C GLU A 90 12.48 12.44 -15.65
N PRO A 91 12.52 13.58 -16.37
CA PRO A 91 11.38 14.01 -17.17
C PRO A 91 11.17 13.03 -18.33
N TRP A 92 9.91 12.82 -18.71
CA TRP A 92 9.63 12.17 -19.98
C TRP A 92 10.05 13.06 -21.14
N GLU A 93 10.22 12.45 -22.31
CA GLU A 93 10.35 13.20 -23.55
C GLU A 93 9.14 14.11 -23.80
N PRO A 94 9.30 15.23 -24.52
CA PRO A 94 8.18 16.08 -24.88
C PRO A 94 7.05 15.30 -25.56
N ASN A 95 5.80 15.58 -25.17
CA ASN A 95 4.57 14.93 -25.67
C ASN A 95 4.34 13.47 -25.26
N TRP A 96 5.12 12.96 -24.30
CA TRP A 96 4.87 11.66 -23.68
C TRP A 96 4.27 11.81 -22.29
N LEU A 97 3.27 10.99 -22.00
CA LEU A 97 2.63 10.90 -20.69
C LEU A 97 2.45 9.44 -20.28
N PRO A 98 2.55 9.12 -18.98
CA PRO A 98 2.12 7.84 -18.45
C PRO A 98 0.67 7.55 -18.82
N GLN A 99 0.39 6.27 -19.06
CA GLN A 99 -0.94 5.83 -19.46
C GLN A 99 -2.07 6.35 -18.55
N ASN A 100 -1.87 6.24 -17.24
CA ASN A 100 -2.87 6.63 -16.25
C ASN A 100 -3.13 8.14 -16.29
N CYS A 101 -2.15 8.96 -16.68
CA CYS A 101 -2.34 10.39 -16.87
C CYS A 101 -3.21 10.73 -18.07
N VAL A 102 -3.03 10.01 -19.19
CA VAL A 102 -3.87 10.19 -20.38
C VAL A 102 -5.31 9.78 -20.06
N PHE A 103 -5.47 8.67 -19.34
CA PHE A 103 -6.77 8.20 -18.86
C PHE A 103 -7.44 9.24 -17.94
N GLU A 104 -6.75 9.72 -16.91
CA GLU A 104 -7.34 10.70 -15.98
C GLU A 104 -7.63 12.04 -16.66
N ALA A 105 -6.81 12.48 -17.62
CA ALA A 105 -7.11 13.68 -18.41
C ALA A 105 -8.46 13.53 -19.14
N ALA A 106 -8.71 12.38 -19.76
CA ALA A 106 -9.98 12.10 -20.43
C ALA A 106 -11.17 12.04 -19.45
N GLU A 107 -11.01 11.35 -18.32
CA GLU A 107 -12.07 11.23 -17.30
C GLU A 107 -12.45 12.57 -16.66
N THR A 108 -11.48 13.48 -16.51
CA THR A 108 -11.68 14.79 -15.89
C THR A 108 -12.00 15.90 -16.89
N GLY A 109 -12.03 15.58 -18.19
CA GLY A 109 -12.29 16.55 -19.27
C GLY A 109 -11.12 17.50 -19.56
N PHE A 110 -9.92 17.24 -19.02
CA PHE A 110 -8.72 18.00 -19.34
C PHE A 110 -8.08 17.51 -20.63
N ARG A 111 -7.34 18.39 -21.32
CA ARG A 111 -6.52 17.96 -22.45
C ARG A 111 -5.26 17.29 -21.92
N PRO A 112 -4.81 16.15 -22.48
CA PRO A 112 -3.49 15.60 -22.16
C PRO A 112 -2.36 16.64 -22.31
N ALA A 113 -2.47 17.55 -23.28
CA ALA A 113 -1.55 18.70 -23.49
C ALA A 113 -1.39 19.64 -22.31
N ASP A 114 -2.30 19.63 -21.36
CA ASP A 114 -2.24 20.48 -20.16
C ASP A 114 -1.47 19.82 -19.03
N PHE A 115 -0.96 18.59 -19.22
CA PHE A 115 -0.13 17.88 -18.26
C PHE A 115 1.36 17.91 -18.62
N GLU A 116 2.17 17.83 -17.58
CA GLU A 116 3.59 17.55 -17.61
C GLU A 116 3.84 16.28 -16.78
N ALA A 117 4.84 15.47 -17.14
CA ALA A 117 5.11 14.22 -16.44
C ALA A 117 6.60 13.95 -16.17
N THR A 118 6.84 13.24 -15.08
CA THR A 118 8.06 12.47 -14.78
C THR A 118 7.69 10.99 -14.71
N GLU A 119 8.65 10.09 -14.50
CA GLU A 119 8.39 8.63 -14.48
C GLU A 119 7.17 8.23 -13.62
N THR A 120 7.00 8.84 -12.44
CA THR A 120 5.96 8.46 -11.46
C THR A 120 4.99 9.58 -11.11
N VAL A 121 5.15 10.80 -11.64
CA VAL A 121 4.32 11.96 -11.27
C VAL A 121 3.82 12.66 -12.52
N CYS A 122 2.51 12.91 -12.57
CA CYS A 122 1.91 13.79 -13.56
C CYS A 122 1.30 15.00 -12.88
N ARG A 123 1.44 16.15 -13.52
CA ARG A 123 1.00 17.41 -12.96
C ARG A 123 0.34 18.25 -14.04
N HIS A 124 -0.89 18.68 -13.78
CA HIS A 124 -1.53 19.68 -14.61
C HIS A 124 -0.79 21.03 -14.51
N LYS A 125 -0.57 21.73 -15.62
CA LYS A 125 0.21 22.99 -15.68
C LYS A 125 -0.33 24.11 -14.79
N LEU A 126 -1.63 24.10 -14.53
CA LEU A 126 -2.31 25.04 -13.61
C LEU A 126 -2.25 24.62 -12.13
N ALA A 127 -1.76 23.42 -11.81
CA ALA A 127 -1.59 23.02 -10.42
C ALA A 127 -0.41 23.77 -9.79
N ARG A 128 -0.64 24.37 -8.61
CA ARG A 128 0.33 25.25 -7.94
C ARG A 128 1.60 24.52 -7.44
N PRO A 129 1.51 23.34 -6.79
CA PRO A 129 2.69 22.62 -6.34
C PRO A 129 3.68 22.33 -7.46
N SER A 130 4.98 22.46 -7.18
CA SER A 130 6.04 22.12 -8.14
C SER A 130 6.30 20.61 -8.18
N PHE A 131 6.99 20.11 -9.22
CA PHE A 131 7.48 18.73 -9.22
C PHE A 131 8.39 18.42 -8.04
N ALA A 132 9.21 19.38 -7.60
CA ALA A 132 10.09 19.19 -6.44
C ALA A 132 9.28 19.00 -5.15
N GLU A 133 8.21 19.78 -4.97
CA GLU A 133 7.30 19.64 -3.83
C GLU A 133 6.55 18.31 -3.86
N LEU A 134 6.05 17.90 -5.03
CA LEU A 134 5.39 16.60 -5.23
C LEU A 134 6.32 15.43 -4.91
N LEU A 135 7.54 15.45 -5.44
CA LEU A 135 8.54 14.40 -5.20
C LEU A 135 9.05 14.41 -3.74
N ASP A 136 9.23 15.58 -3.11
CA ASP A 136 9.55 15.69 -1.68
C ASP A 136 8.45 15.05 -0.83
N THR A 137 7.19 15.35 -1.13
CA THR A 137 6.03 14.78 -0.43
C THR A 137 5.95 13.26 -0.64
N LEU A 138 6.01 12.78 -1.88
CA LEU A 138 5.95 11.35 -2.20
C LEU A 138 7.11 10.57 -1.57
N SER A 139 8.31 11.16 -1.49
CA SER A 139 9.50 10.52 -0.91
C SER A 139 9.41 10.23 0.60
N ARG A 140 8.47 10.88 1.29
CA ARG A 140 8.21 10.71 2.73
C ARG A 140 7.24 9.57 3.03
N ILE A 141 6.46 9.12 2.04
CA ILE A 141 5.62 7.92 2.20
C ILE A 141 6.55 6.73 2.44
N PRO A 142 6.31 5.87 3.46
CA PRO A 142 7.15 4.70 3.71
C PRO A 142 7.34 3.82 2.47
N VAL A 143 8.56 3.30 2.26
CA VAL A 143 8.93 2.43 1.11
C VAL A 143 7.90 1.31 0.93
N GLY A 144 7.52 0.68 2.04
CA GLY A 144 6.55 -0.41 2.10
C GLY A 144 5.19 -0.08 1.49
N MET A 145 4.80 1.20 1.46
CA MET A 145 3.56 1.67 0.84
C MET A 145 3.84 2.18 -0.58
N ARG A 146 4.82 3.09 -0.74
CA ARG A 146 5.05 3.77 -2.02
C ARG A 146 5.52 2.87 -3.16
N GLN A 147 6.10 1.70 -2.84
CA GLN A 147 6.52 0.74 -3.87
C GLN A 147 5.36 0.18 -4.70
N TYR A 148 4.12 0.34 -4.22
CA TYR A 148 2.91 -0.06 -4.93
C TYR A 148 2.25 1.08 -5.70
N ILE A 149 2.80 2.30 -5.63
CA ILE A 149 2.28 3.47 -6.35
C ILE A 149 2.95 3.52 -7.72
N ASP A 150 2.15 3.38 -8.78
CA ASP A 150 2.59 3.54 -10.17
C ASP A 150 2.69 5.03 -10.54
N ASN A 151 1.63 5.80 -10.26
CA ASN A 151 1.55 7.21 -10.62
C ASN A 151 0.88 8.07 -9.53
N LEU A 152 1.40 9.28 -9.33
CA LEU A 152 0.72 10.36 -8.61
C LEU A 152 0.31 11.44 -9.62
N ILE A 153 -0.99 11.75 -9.69
CA ILE A 153 -1.55 12.73 -10.62
C ILE A 153 -2.08 13.91 -9.81
N LEU A 154 -1.52 15.11 -10.06
CA LEU A 154 -1.98 16.35 -9.44
C LEU A 154 -2.84 17.16 -10.40
N LEU A 155 -4.10 17.36 -10.02
CA LEU A 155 -5.09 18.19 -10.72
C LEU A 155 -5.06 19.64 -10.21
N PRO A 156 -5.47 20.63 -11.03
CA PRO A 156 -5.55 22.02 -10.60
C PRO A 156 -6.68 22.21 -9.58
N PRO A 157 -6.74 23.36 -8.88
CA PRO A 157 -7.88 23.65 -8.03
C PRO A 157 -9.19 23.67 -8.82
N VAL A 158 -10.24 23.12 -8.21
CA VAL A 158 -11.61 23.07 -8.77
C VAL A 158 -12.24 24.47 -8.87
N SER A 159 -11.59 25.51 -8.35
CA SER A 159 -12.10 26.88 -8.39
C SER A 159 -11.93 27.51 -9.78
N ASN A 160 -13.05 27.64 -10.49
CA ASN A 160 -13.26 28.55 -11.62
C ASN A 160 -12.47 28.22 -12.89
N THR A 161 -12.62 26.99 -13.41
CA THR A 161 -12.37 26.77 -14.83
C THR A 161 -13.30 27.72 -15.61
N THR A 162 -12.72 28.75 -16.22
CA THR A 162 -13.37 29.65 -17.18
C THR A 162 -13.58 28.98 -18.53
N THR A 163 -13.37 27.66 -18.62
CA THR A 163 -13.86 26.85 -19.73
C THR A 163 -15.38 26.99 -19.78
N ALA A 164 -15.91 27.24 -20.97
CA ALA A 164 -17.33 27.50 -21.21
C ALA A 164 -18.26 26.37 -20.70
N GLU A 165 -17.71 25.21 -20.35
CA GLU A 165 -18.40 24.16 -19.65
C GLU A 165 -17.66 23.84 -18.34
N PRO A 166 -18.30 24.00 -17.17
CA PRO A 166 -17.81 23.40 -15.94
C PRO A 166 -17.88 21.87 -16.07
N PRO A 167 -16.98 21.12 -15.41
CA PRO A 167 -17.12 19.67 -15.35
C PRO A 167 -18.51 19.31 -14.79
N PRO A 168 -19.15 18.23 -15.30
CA PRO A 168 -20.53 17.88 -14.96
C PRO A 168 -20.70 17.54 -13.47
N GLU A 169 -19.61 17.19 -12.78
CA GLU A 169 -19.60 16.91 -11.35
C GLU A 169 -18.36 17.53 -10.67
N PRO A 170 -18.49 17.97 -9.39
CA PRO A 170 -17.35 18.44 -8.62
C PRO A 170 -16.32 17.31 -8.47
N LEU A 171 -15.08 17.57 -8.88
CA LEU A 171 -14.01 16.59 -8.76
C LEU A 171 -13.76 16.27 -7.26
N PRO A 172 -13.60 14.99 -6.90
CA PRO A 172 -13.21 14.60 -5.55
C PRO A 172 -11.84 15.20 -5.18
N ALA A 173 -11.66 15.48 -3.89
CA ALA A 173 -10.42 16.06 -3.36
C ALA A 173 -9.19 15.17 -3.61
N ALA A 174 -9.35 13.87 -3.42
CA ALA A 174 -8.39 12.83 -3.73
C ALA A 174 -9.13 11.51 -3.94
N TYR A 175 -8.50 10.59 -4.67
CA TYR A 175 -8.97 9.22 -4.82
C TYR A 175 -7.86 8.32 -5.37
N THR A 176 -8.08 7.02 -5.25
CA THR A 176 -7.20 5.97 -5.74
C THR A 176 -7.86 5.18 -6.85
N ARG A 177 -7.12 4.92 -7.93
CA ARG A 177 -7.50 3.96 -8.97
C ARG A 177 -6.36 2.97 -9.20
N THR A 178 -6.59 1.70 -8.85
CA THR A 178 -5.56 0.65 -8.94
C THR A 178 -4.29 1.06 -8.18
N ALA A 179 -3.19 1.35 -8.87
CA ALA A 179 -1.92 1.82 -8.30
C ALA A 179 -1.68 3.34 -8.49
N THR A 180 -2.69 4.08 -8.94
CA THR A 180 -2.62 5.51 -9.19
C THR A 180 -3.31 6.29 -8.09
N ILE A 181 -2.64 7.31 -7.58
CA ILE A 181 -3.21 8.30 -6.67
C ILE A 181 -3.52 9.56 -7.48
N VAL A 182 -4.74 10.08 -7.36
CA VAL A 182 -5.14 11.35 -7.95
C VAL A 182 -5.49 12.31 -6.82
N VAL A 183 -4.95 13.53 -6.87
CA VAL A 183 -5.22 14.58 -5.87
C VAL A 183 -5.50 15.89 -6.57
N ALA A 184 -6.55 16.60 -6.13
CA ALA A 184 -6.82 17.97 -6.55
C ALA A 184 -6.18 18.97 -5.59
N HIS A 185 -5.61 20.07 -6.11
CA HIS A 185 -5.23 21.19 -5.26
C HIS A 185 -6.49 21.82 -4.60
N PRO A 186 -6.46 22.25 -3.32
CA PRO A 186 -5.33 22.32 -2.39
C PRO A 186 -5.14 21.10 -1.49
N HIS A 187 -5.71 19.94 -1.83
CA HIS A 187 -5.75 18.76 -0.96
C HIS A 187 -4.46 17.92 -0.96
N LEU A 188 -3.37 18.41 -1.56
CA LEU A 188 -2.07 17.76 -1.48
C LEU A 188 -1.47 17.91 -0.07
N ASN A 189 -1.55 16.86 0.74
CA ASN A 189 -0.85 16.73 2.01
C ASN A 189 -0.52 15.26 2.31
N LEU A 190 0.41 15.02 3.24
CA LEU A 190 0.88 13.67 3.55
C LEU A 190 -0.20 12.76 4.14
N GLY A 191 -1.10 13.28 4.99
CA GLY A 191 -2.16 12.44 5.59
C GLY A 191 -3.12 11.89 4.53
N ILE A 192 -3.50 12.72 3.56
CA ILE A 192 -4.31 12.29 2.40
C ILE A 192 -3.52 11.31 1.52
N LEU A 193 -2.26 11.59 1.18
CA LEU A 193 -1.49 10.66 0.35
C LEU A 193 -1.25 9.29 1.04
N LEU A 194 -1.10 9.27 2.36
CA LEU A 194 -1.00 8.02 3.12
C LEU A 194 -2.32 7.24 3.11
N HIS A 195 -3.45 7.93 3.16
CA HIS A 195 -4.77 7.34 3.01
C HIS A 195 -4.96 6.74 1.62
N GLU A 196 -4.66 7.48 0.56
CA GLU A 196 -4.74 6.97 -0.81
C GLU A 196 -3.76 5.80 -1.06
N ALA A 197 -2.53 5.90 -0.55
CA ALA A 197 -1.57 4.80 -0.62
C ALA A 197 -2.03 3.56 0.15
N ALA A 198 -2.88 3.72 1.17
CA ALA A 198 -3.46 2.60 1.90
C ALA A 198 -4.55 1.88 1.10
N HIS A 199 -5.35 2.57 0.29
CA HIS A 199 -6.26 1.93 -0.69
C HIS A 199 -5.49 1.06 -1.69
N ILE A 200 -4.31 1.52 -2.13
CA ILE A 200 -3.42 0.73 -2.97
C ILE A 200 -2.91 -0.51 -2.24
N LEU A 201 -2.49 -0.36 -0.97
CA LEU A 201 -2.07 -1.51 -0.17
C LEU A 201 -3.19 -2.53 0.02
N ASP A 202 -4.40 -2.05 0.31
CA ASP A 202 -5.58 -2.87 0.57
C ASP A 202 -5.86 -3.83 -0.60
N THR A 203 -5.60 -3.37 -1.82
CA THR A 203 -5.86 -4.13 -3.05
C THR A 203 -4.63 -4.87 -3.57
N LEU A 204 -3.44 -4.26 -3.54
CA LEU A 204 -2.27 -4.78 -4.28
C LEU A 204 -1.21 -5.44 -3.41
N SER A 205 -1.23 -5.29 -2.08
CA SER A 205 -0.20 -5.85 -1.20
C SER A 205 -0.28 -7.38 -1.17
N PRO A 206 0.70 -8.13 -1.71
CA PRO A 206 0.63 -9.59 -1.72
C PRO A 206 0.58 -10.18 -0.31
N ALA A 207 1.19 -9.50 0.67
CA ALA A 207 1.17 -9.95 2.04
C ALA A 207 -0.20 -9.76 2.71
N LEU A 208 -0.95 -8.71 2.37
CA LEU A 208 -2.33 -8.56 2.85
C LEU A 208 -3.25 -9.54 2.13
N GLN A 209 -3.06 -9.75 0.83
CA GLN A 209 -3.79 -10.74 0.05
C GLN A 209 -3.59 -12.17 0.60
N GLN A 210 -2.38 -12.53 1.04
CA GLN A 210 -2.13 -13.82 1.71
C GLN A 210 -2.90 -13.99 3.03
N LEU A 211 -3.23 -12.89 3.73
CA LEU A 211 -3.98 -12.92 4.98
C LEU A 211 -5.50 -13.01 4.76
N GLN A 212 -5.98 -12.65 3.58
CA GLN A 212 -7.40 -12.72 3.24
C GLN A 212 -7.94 -14.16 3.33
N ASP A 213 -7.12 -15.15 3.00
CA ASP A 213 -7.46 -16.57 2.95
C ASP A 213 -7.40 -17.30 4.31
N VAL A 214 -7.14 -16.59 5.42
CA VAL A 214 -6.93 -17.20 6.75
C VAL A 214 -8.21 -17.21 7.60
N GLY A 215 -9.38 -17.03 6.98
CA GLY A 215 -10.68 -17.11 7.66
C GLY A 215 -11.00 -18.53 8.18
N PRO A 216 -11.73 -18.66 9.30
CA PRO A 216 -12.14 -19.95 9.86
C PRO A 216 -13.13 -20.72 8.97
N ASP A 217 -13.81 -20.02 8.06
CA ASP A 217 -14.68 -20.59 7.02
C ASP A 217 -13.98 -20.72 5.66
N ALA A 218 -12.65 -20.56 5.60
CA ALA A 218 -11.89 -20.90 4.42
C ALA A 218 -11.92 -22.42 4.26
N ASP A 219 -13.01 -22.92 3.69
CA ASP A 219 -13.16 -24.32 3.31
C ASP A 219 -11.90 -24.69 2.53
N THR A 220 -11.08 -25.54 3.13
CA THR A 220 -9.76 -25.94 2.63
C THR A 220 -9.84 -26.56 1.23
N ASN A 221 -11.05 -26.91 0.77
CA ASN A 221 -11.33 -27.40 -0.58
C ASN A 221 -11.55 -26.30 -1.64
N SER A 222 -11.64 -25.03 -1.26
CA SER A 222 -11.76 -23.90 -2.22
C SER A 222 -10.41 -23.50 -2.85
N LYS A 223 -9.29 -23.98 -2.29
CA LYS A 223 -7.93 -23.61 -2.74
C LYS A 223 -7.45 -24.33 -4.00
N THR A 224 -8.14 -25.35 -4.50
CA THR A 224 -7.62 -26.18 -5.60
C THR A 224 -8.10 -25.81 -7.01
N ASN A 225 -9.04 -24.88 -7.19
CA ASN A 225 -9.56 -24.54 -8.53
C ASN A 225 -9.42 -23.08 -8.98
N ASN A 226 -8.80 -22.18 -8.18
CA ASN A 226 -8.55 -20.80 -8.60
C ASN A 226 -7.18 -20.60 -9.27
N ASN A 227 -6.82 -21.47 -10.21
CA ASN A 227 -5.79 -21.16 -11.20
C ASN A 227 -6.26 -20.08 -12.22
N ASN A 228 -7.52 -19.66 -12.16
CA ASN A 228 -8.01 -18.43 -12.79
C ASN A 228 -7.78 -17.24 -11.85
N ASN A 229 -6.54 -16.78 -11.83
CA ASN A 229 -5.92 -15.77 -10.97
C ASN A 229 -6.45 -14.33 -11.20
N ASN A 230 -7.74 -14.17 -11.54
CA ASN A 230 -8.38 -12.89 -11.89
C ASN A 230 -9.24 -12.31 -10.76
N ASN A 231 -9.26 -12.95 -9.58
CA ASN A 231 -10.07 -12.53 -8.43
C ASN A 231 -9.27 -11.63 -7.46
N ASN A 232 -8.02 -11.28 -7.81
CA ASN A 232 -7.03 -10.55 -7.00
C ASN A 232 -7.38 -9.07 -6.77
N ASN A 233 -8.63 -8.67 -7.00
CA ASN A 233 -9.10 -7.29 -6.80
C ASN A 233 -9.99 -7.15 -5.57
N THR A 234 -10.18 -8.21 -4.77
CA THR A 234 -10.92 -8.06 -3.51
C THR A 234 -10.00 -7.36 -2.49
N PRO A 235 -10.41 -6.23 -1.91
CA PRO A 235 -9.59 -5.55 -0.91
C PRO A 235 -9.44 -6.39 0.36
N PHE A 236 -8.29 -6.31 1.04
CA PHE A 236 -8.05 -6.98 2.32
C PHE A 236 -9.03 -6.54 3.41
N SER A 237 -9.51 -5.30 3.37
CA SER A 237 -10.52 -4.76 4.26
C SER A 237 -11.86 -5.51 4.21
N ASP A 238 -12.17 -6.18 3.10
CA ASP A 238 -13.33 -7.07 2.99
C ASP A 238 -13.11 -8.45 3.65
N SER A 239 -11.90 -8.74 4.14
CA SER A 239 -11.60 -10.03 4.77
C SER A 239 -12.26 -10.17 6.15
N PRO A 240 -12.63 -11.41 6.56
CA PRO A 240 -13.09 -11.67 7.93
C PRO A 240 -12.08 -11.25 9.00
N LEU A 241 -10.80 -11.26 8.66
CA LEU A 241 -9.74 -10.85 9.56
C LEU A 241 -9.79 -9.36 9.88
N TRP A 242 -9.89 -8.49 8.85
CA TRP A 242 -10.04 -7.05 9.08
C TRP A 242 -11.34 -6.73 9.81
N GLN A 243 -12.45 -7.33 9.38
CA GLN A 243 -13.75 -7.14 10.02
C GLN A 243 -13.76 -7.54 11.50
N ALA A 244 -13.03 -8.61 11.86
CA ALA A 244 -12.85 -9.00 13.26
C ALA A 244 -12.03 -7.98 14.07
N VAL A 245 -10.99 -7.38 13.47
CA VAL A 245 -10.21 -6.29 14.09
C VAL A 245 -11.12 -5.10 14.37
N VAL A 246 -11.86 -4.65 13.37
CA VAL A 246 -12.81 -3.54 13.52
C VAL A 246 -13.86 -3.90 14.56
N ALA A 247 -14.43 -5.11 14.53
CA ALA A 247 -15.42 -5.58 15.50
C ALA A 247 -14.93 -5.51 16.95
N GLY A 248 -13.64 -5.79 17.20
CA GLY A 248 -13.02 -5.72 18.53
C GLY A 248 -12.79 -4.32 19.08
N ASP A 249 -12.84 -3.29 18.23
CA ASP A 249 -12.65 -1.90 18.65
C ASP A 249 -13.97 -1.21 19.06
N ALA A 250 -13.89 -0.25 19.99
CA ALA A 250 -15.07 0.50 20.43
C ALA A 250 -15.45 1.66 19.49
N ALA A 251 -14.50 2.11 18.66
CA ALA A 251 -14.66 3.25 17.77
C ALA A 251 -13.83 3.09 16.48
N LEU A 252 -14.18 3.85 15.45
CA LEU A 252 -13.37 4.01 14.23
C LEU A 252 -12.42 5.22 14.36
N PRO A 253 -11.33 5.30 13.56
CA PRO A 253 -10.37 6.39 13.67
C PRO A 253 -11.02 7.77 13.46
N THR A 254 -11.79 7.93 12.39
CA THR A 254 -12.55 9.16 12.13
C THR A 254 -13.99 8.90 11.74
N ALA A 255 -14.77 9.97 11.56
CA ALA A 255 -16.13 9.88 11.05
C ALA A 255 -16.18 9.39 9.60
N TYR A 256 -15.11 9.63 8.82
CA TYR A 256 -15.02 9.25 7.41
C TYR A 256 -14.84 7.74 7.24
N ALA A 257 -14.10 7.06 8.12
CA ALA A 257 -13.97 5.61 8.14
C ALA A 257 -15.32 4.83 8.13
N ARG A 258 -16.42 5.45 8.54
CA ARG A 258 -17.75 4.80 8.55
C ARG A 258 -18.33 4.52 7.16
N THR A 259 -17.81 5.16 6.12
CA THR A 259 -18.38 5.10 4.76
C THR A 259 -18.25 3.72 4.13
N SER A 260 -17.13 3.01 4.35
CA SER A 260 -16.91 1.64 3.86
C SER A 260 -15.77 0.94 4.61
N TRP A 261 -15.63 -0.37 4.42
CA TRP A 261 -14.49 -1.14 4.95
C TRP A 261 -13.15 -0.63 4.40
N GLN A 262 -13.12 -0.24 3.13
CA GLN A 262 -11.95 0.29 2.44
C GLN A 262 -11.53 1.63 3.05
N GLU A 263 -12.48 2.53 3.27
CA GLU A 263 -12.20 3.84 3.90
C GLU A 263 -11.74 3.68 5.36
N ASP A 264 -12.33 2.74 6.10
CA ASP A 264 -11.89 2.39 7.44
C ASP A 264 -10.44 1.91 7.48
N PHE A 265 -10.09 0.97 6.60
CA PHE A 265 -8.73 0.48 6.47
C PHE A 265 -7.76 1.60 6.08
N ALA A 266 -8.09 2.40 5.08
CA ALA A 266 -7.24 3.48 4.61
C ALA A 266 -7.03 4.55 5.69
N ASP A 267 -8.08 4.89 6.43
CA ASP A 267 -8.03 5.80 7.56
C ASP A 267 -7.19 5.23 8.72
N ALA A 268 -7.39 3.96 9.08
CA ALA A 268 -6.61 3.27 10.10
C ALA A 268 -5.11 3.24 9.74
N VAL A 269 -4.75 2.98 8.48
CA VAL A 269 -3.35 2.93 8.02
C VAL A 269 -2.69 4.31 8.09
N ARG A 270 -3.34 5.40 7.68
CA ARG A 270 -2.73 6.74 7.81
C ARG A 270 -2.43 7.08 9.28
N TRP A 271 -3.32 6.73 10.20
CA TRP A 271 -3.11 6.92 11.64
C TRP A 271 -2.08 5.95 12.22
N ALA A 272 -1.98 4.74 11.69
CA ALA A 272 -0.91 3.79 12.01
C ALA A 272 0.47 4.37 11.71
N VAL A 273 0.62 5.07 10.58
CA VAL A 273 1.87 5.76 10.24
C VAL A 273 2.19 6.82 11.30
N SER A 274 1.24 7.70 11.64
CA SER A 274 1.43 8.68 12.72
C SER A 274 1.76 8.03 14.06
N TYR A 275 1.12 6.92 14.43
CA TYR A 275 1.44 6.17 15.64
C TYR A 275 2.91 5.72 15.69
N MET A 276 3.48 5.34 14.54
CA MET A 276 4.85 4.85 14.45
C MET A 276 5.92 5.95 14.50
N VAL A 277 5.60 7.16 14.04
CA VAL A 277 6.61 8.21 13.82
C VAL A 277 6.48 9.43 14.73
N HIS A 278 5.28 9.69 15.24
CA HIS A 278 5.03 10.84 16.11
C HIS A 278 5.50 10.55 17.54
N ASP A 279 6.17 11.52 18.16
CA ASP A 279 6.56 11.39 19.57
C ASP A 279 5.32 11.31 20.47
N GLY A 280 5.27 10.30 21.35
CA GLY A 280 4.07 9.99 22.14
C GLY A 280 2.95 9.24 21.38
N GLY A 281 3.11 8.95 20.08
CA GLY A 281 2.15 8.20 19.27
C GLY A 281 0.77 8.86 19.20
N LEU A 282 -0.31 8.06 19.12
CA LEU A 282 -1.66 8.62 19.00
C LEU A 282 -2.22 9.29 20.26
N ARG A 283 -1.56 9.10 21.41
CA ARG A 283 -1.93 9.83 22.64
C ARG A 283 -1.74 11.33 22.49
N GLY A 284 -0.80 11.77 21.65
CA GLY A 284 -0.59 13.18 21.32
C GLY A 284 -1.71 13.81 20.48
N TYR A 285 -2.47 12.98 19.75
CA TYR A 285 -3.55 13.44 18.86
C TYR A 285 -4.93 13.40 19.52
N SER A 286 -5.24 12.34 20.27
CA SER A 286 -6.53 12.22 20.94
C SER A 286 -6.44 11.35 22.19
N ALA A 287 -7.12 11.75 23.27
CA ALA A 287 -7.30 10.91 24.46
C ALA A 287 -8.15 9.66 24.18
N GLY A 288 -9.01 9.68 23.16
CA GLY A 288 -9.91 8.59 22.78
C GLY A 288 -9.28 7.53 21.88
N TRP A 289 -8.01 7.67 21.48
CA TRP A 289 -7.34 6.78 20.52
C TRP A 289 -7.42 5.29 20.89
N ALA A 290 -7.53 4.98 22.20
CA ALA A 290 -7.62 3.61 22.69
C ALA A 290 -8.90 2.88 22.19
N GLY A 291 -9.91 3.63 21.74
CA GLY A 291 -11.14 3.09 21.18
C GLY A 291 -10.96 2.42 19.81
N CYS A 292 -9.92 2.77 19.05
CA CYS A 292 -9.59 2.18 17.74
C CYS A 292 -8.20 1.50 17.73
N ARG A 293 -7.79 0.98 18.89
CA ARG A 293 -6.43 0.45 19.11
C ARG A 293 -6.18 -0.91 18.45
N GLY A 294 -7.19 -1.61 17.95
CA GLY A 294 -7.03 -2.82 17.17
C GLY A 294 -6.67 -2.48 15.72
N GLN A 295 -7.30 -1.45 15.17
CA GLN A 295 -7.14 -0.99 13.79
C GLN A 295 -5.78 -0.30 13.54
N VAL A 296 -5.37 0.60 14.44
CA VAL A 296 -4.17 1.44 14.24
C VAL A 296 -2.84 0.67 14.35
N PRO A 297 -2.61 -0.18 15.36
CA PRO A 297 -1.43 -1.00 15.41
C PRO A 297 -1.71 -2.20 14.52
N LEU A 298 -1.55 -2.02 13.20
CA LEU A 298 -1.31 -3.10 12.26
C LEU A 298 0.03 -3.76 12.61
N ARG A 299 0.08 -4.43 13.78
CA ARG A 299 1.15 -5.33 14.22
C ARG A 299 1.35 -6.44 13.20
N MET A 300 0.37 -6.67 12.33
CA MET A 300 0.50 -7.54 11.19
C MET A 300 1.56 -7.05 10.21
N LEU A 301 1.74 -5.75 9.96
CA LEU A 301 2.68 -5.24 8.94
C LEU A 301 4.04 -4.75 9.48
N ALA A 302 4.26 -4.76 10.80
CA ALA A 302 5.41 -4.11 11.43
C ALA A 302 6.32 -5.04 12.24
N ALA A 303 6.34 -6.34 11.97
CA ALA A 303 7.11 -7.28 12.80
C ALA A 303 8.61 -7.37 12.43
N GLY A 304 9.31 -6.24 12.51
CA GLY A 304 10.77 -6.16 12.55
C GLY A 304 11.32 -5.37 13.74
N LYS A 305 10.49 -4.63 14.48
CA LYS A 305 10.92 -3.90 15.69
C LYS A 305 10.02 -4.26 16.86
N THR A 306 10.64 -4.79 17.92
CA THR A 306 10.02 -4.93 19.24
C THR A 306 9.47 -3.58 19.69
N ALA A 307 8.21 -3.55 20.11
CA ALA A 307 7.58 -2.36 20.68
C ALA A 307 8.42 -1.80 21.86
N PRO A 308 8.41 -0.47 22.11
CA PRO A 308 9.06 0.10 23.28
C PRO A 308 8.54 -0.56 24.56
N SER A 309 9.47 -0.90 25.46
CA SER A 309 9.29 -1.76 26.65
C SER A 309 8.36 -1.22 27.75
N ASN A 310 7.70 -0.08 27.53
CA ASN A 310 6.94 0.64 28.56
C ASN A 310 5.41 0.46 28.45
N PHE A 311 4.95 -0.64 27.84
CA PHE A 311 3.53 -0.98 27.86
C PHE A 311 3.20 -1.79 29.12
N PRO A 312 2.19 -1.40 29.93
CA PRO A 312 1.66 -2.29 30.94
C PRO A 312 1.11 -3.54 30.23
N PRO A 313 1.41 -4.74 30.73
CA PRO A 313 0.87 -5.96 30.13
C PRO A 313 -0.65 -5.92 30.28
N SER A 314 -1.38 -5.79 29.17
CA SER A 314 -2.78 -6.21 29.17
C SER A 314 -2.75 -7.73 29.28
N SER A 315 -3.12 -8.25 30.43
CA SER A 315 -3.54 -9.63 30.59
C SER A 315 -4.77 -9.83 29.72
N ASP A 316 -4.56 -10.22 28.46
CA ASP A 316 -5.35 -11.25 27.77
C ASP A 316 -4.95 -11.35 26.29
N ILE A 317 -4.61 -12.59 25.92
CA ILE A 317 -4.68 -13.24 24.60
C ILE A 317 -4.33 -12.36 23.38
N HIS A 318 -3.05 -12.15 23.03
CA HIS A 318 -2.64 -11.92 21.63
C HIS A 318 -1.16 -12.32 21.43
N ARG A 319 -0.91 -13.46 20.76
CA ARG A 319 0.43 -13.86 20.27
C ARG A 319 0.44 -14.05 18.75
N ASN A 320 1.41 -13.36 18.14
CA ASN A 320 2.23 -13.66 16.96
C ASN A 320 1.55 -14.00 15.61
N MET A 321 1.41 -12.96 14.78
CA MET A 321 1.75 -13.04 13.35
C MET A 321 2.78 -11.94 13.05
N SER A 322 3.83 -12.29 12.31
CA SER A 322 4.90 -11.37 11.95
C SER A 322 4.98 -11.24 10.44
N VAL A 323 4.47 -10.13 9.89
CA VAL A 323 4.82 -9.68 8.54
C VAL A 323 5.56 -8.35 8.67
N THR A 324 6.68 -8.22 7.98
CA THR A 324 7.51 -7.02 7.96
C THR A 324 7.29 -6.31 6.63
N LEU A 325 6.46 -5.27 6.63
CA LEU A 325 6.12 -4.50 5.43
C LEU A 325 6.56 -3.03 5.54
N LEU A 326 6.48 -2.43 6.73
CA LEU A 326 6.57 -0.97 6.85
C LEU A 326 7.96 -0.43 7.28
N LEU A 327 8.80 -1.25 7.91
CA LEU A 327 10.05 -0.78 8.52
C LEU A 327 11.20 -1.78 8.29
N GLN A 328 11.82 -1.77 7.11
CA GLN A 328 13.19 -2.29 6.99
C GLN A 328 14.16 -1.24 7.58
N PRO A 329 14.92 -1.54 8.64
CA PRO A 329 15.90 -0.61 9.19
C PRO A 329 17.16 -0.55 8.31
N LEU A 330 17.54 0.67 7.91
CA LEU A 330 18.85 0.99 7.37
C LEU A 330 19.90 0.92 8.49
N HIS A 331 20.77 -0.09 8.54
CA HIS A 331 22.12 0.07 9.14
C HIS A 331 23.14 -1.02 8.75
N ARG A 332 24.32 -0.51 8.33
CA ARG A 332 25.68 -1.08 8.28
C ARG A 332 26.02 -2.14 7.23
N PHE A 333 26.54 -1.66 6.09
CA PHE A 333 27.73 -2.24 5.46
C PHE A 333 28.75 -1.13 5.18
N ARG A 334 29.94 -1.22 5.78
CA ARG A 334 31.13 -0.41 5.42
C ARG A 334 32.11 -1.32 4.70
N ARG A 335 32.25 -1.18 3.38
CA ARG A 335 33.49 -1.40 2.60
C ARG A 335 33.43 -0.52 1.33
N PRO A 336 34.56 -0.04 0.81
CA PRO A 336 34.57 0.94 -0.29
C PRO A 336 34.32 0.23 -1.64
N LEU A 337 33.53 0.85 -2.51
CA LEU A 337 33.35 0.42 -3.91
C LEU A 337 33.87 1.49 -4.87
N VAL A 338 34.54 0.99 -5.92
CA VAL A 338 35.03 1.70 -7.11
C VAL A 338 33.86 1.77 -8.12
N PRO A 339 33.67 2.86 -8.89
CA PRO A 339 32.47 3.01 -9.72
C PRO A 339 32.56 2.22 -11.02
N VAL A 340 31.49 1.52 -11.39
CA VAL A 340 31.21 1.11 -12.77
C VAL A 340 29.71 1.37 -13.06
N SER A 341 29.46 2.14 -14.11
CA SER A 341 28.13 2.58 -14.56
C SER A 341 27.42 1.55 -15.44
N GLY A 342 26.09 1.47 -15.31
CA GLY A 342 25.20 0.87 -16.31
C GLY A 342 23.90 0.32 -15.70
N VAL A 343 22.75 0.85 -16.10
CA VAL A 343 21.41 0.30 -15.86
C VAL A 343 20.79 -0.04 -17.22
N TYR A 344 20.19 -1.21 -17.35
CA TYR A 344 19.44 -1.63 -18.54
C TYR A 344 17.99 -1.89 -18.16
N PHE A 345 17.07 -1.50 -19.05
CA PHE A 345 15.62 -1.69 -18.92
C PHE A 345 15.15 -2.80 -19.87
N VAL A 346 14.15 -3.57 -19.44
CA VAL A 346 13.43 -4.54 -20.27
C VAL A 346 11.94 -4.23 -20.14
N GLY A 347 11.32 -3.75 -21.22
CA GLY A 347 9.89 -3.46 -21.33
C GLY A 347 9.41 -3.76 -22.76
N GLU A 348 8.11 -4.03 -22.90
CA GLU A 348 7.46 -4.26 -24.21
C GLU A 348 6.87 -2.92 -24.69
N ASP A 349 7.41 -2.39 -25.78
CA ASP A 349 7.03 -1.07 -26.29
C ASP A 349 5.75 -1.16 -27.13
N ARG A 350 4.69 -0.46 -26.73
CA ARG A 350 3.50 -0.22 -27.56
C ARG A 350 3.27 1.28 -27.74
N HIS A 351 3.04 1.67 -28.99
CA HIS A 351 2.85 3.05 -29.40
C HIS A 351 1.44 3.23 -29.97
N GLU A 352 0.68 4.17 -29.41
CA GLU A 352 -0.59 4.64 -29.98
C GLU A 352 -0.57 6.19 -30.00
N THR A 353 -1.00 6.80 -31.11
CA THR A 353 -1.15 8.26 -31.21
C THR A 353 -2.53 8.68 -30.73
N VAL A 354 -2.57 9.72 -29.88
CA VAL A 354 -3.79 10.31 -29.31
C VAL A 354 -3.97 11.73 -29.85
N ASP A 355 -5.19 12.27 -29.81
CA ASP A 355 -5.53 13.61 -30.30
C ASP A 355 -4.53 14.70 -29.84
N GLY A 356 -4.14 15.55 -30.78
CA GLY A 356 -3.14 16.61 -30.56
C GLY A 356 -1.68 16.18 -30.72
N GLY A 357 -1.41 14.98 -31.25
CA GLY A 357 -0.05 14.52 -31.56
C GLY A 357 0.71 13.94 -30.38
N MET A 358 0.02 13.58 -29.29
CA MET A 358 0.62 12.89 -28.14
C MET A 358 0.78 11.39 -28.39
N GLN A 359 1.79 10.80 -27.76
CA GLN A 359 2.01 9.36 -27.80
C GLN A 359 1.68 8.73 -26.45
N ARG A 360 0.92 7.64 -26.51
CA ARG A 360 0.56 6.77 -25.40
C ARG A 360 1.69 5.75 -25.17
N PHE A 361 2.15 5.60 -23.92
CA PHE A 361 3.18 4.62 -23.58
C PHE A 361 2.93 3.94 -22.24
N GLN A 362 3.27 2.66 -22.18
CA GLN A 362 3.20 1.87 -20.96
C GLN A 362 4.61 1.41 -20.55
N LYS A 363 5.30 2.22 -19.74
CA LYS A 363 6.55 1.82 -19.08
C LYS A 363 6.21 1.28 -17.70
N ARG A 364 6.42 -0.02 -17.43
CA ARG A 364 6.45 -0.53 -16.05
C ARG A 364 7.83 -0.24 -15.46
N GLY A 365 7.96 0.88 -14.77
CA GLY A 365 9.17 1.23 -14.03
C GLY A 365 9.13 0.60 -12.63
N VAL A 366 10.17 -0.14 -12.25
CA VAL A 366 10.40 -0.49 -10.84
C VAL A 366 11.25 0.62 -10.22
N ILE A 367 10.74 1.26 -9.16
CA ILE A 367 11.52 2.22 -8.39
C ILE A 367 12.61 1.47 -7.63
N LEU A 368 13.82 1.45 -8.18
CA LEU A 368 15.00 0.98 -7.46
C LEU A 368 15.51 2.14 -6.60
N ALA A 369 15.35 2.03 -5.29
CA ALA A 369 16.04 2.92 -4.36
C ALA A 369 17.55 2.72 -4.54
N GLN A 370 18.24 3.74 -5.05
CA GLN A 370 19.69 3.75 -5.09
C GLN A 370 20.19 3.88 -3.65
N THR A 371 20.76 2.81 -3.11
CA THR A 371 21.43 2.82 -1.82
C THR A 371 22.81 3.46 -1.98
N GLY A 372 23.05 4.51 -1.18
CA GLY A 372 24.39 5.09 -0.99
C GLY A 372 25.12 4.44 0.18
#